data_AF-A0A9Q4G195-F1
#
_entry.id   AF-A0A9Q4G195-F1
#
_cell.length_a   1.000
_cell.length_b   1.000
_cell.length_c   1.000
_cell.angle_alpha   90.00
_cell.angle_beta   90.00
_cell.angle_gamma   90.00
#
_symmetry.space_group_name_H-M   'P 1'
#
loop_
_entity.id
_entity.type
_entity.pdbx_description
1 polymer ?
#
loop_
_entity_poly.entity_id
_entity_poly.type
_entity_poly.pdbx_seq_one_letter_code
_entity_poly.pdbx_strand_id
1 'polypeptide(L)'
;MLNTLALERKLLTLSVIGALAFALIGIVWGIMSSSQMIFFDGVYSFISVILSMFSLLMAQFMTKSDTRRFPYGKEVLEPISIIVKYTAILILCIIAVISAIQAILSGGREISLGFALLYSFMSTIGCWIVYVILNKRKMVSGFITAEANQWKMDTLLSAAVLLGFLIASLISRTSYSAFIPYVDPLMVLLVMGYFLKVPIVEMTKAFREVLDMAPAQFIQKNVKKVTDNIQNHYQIEESILRISKAGNMLYIEIDFVLNKESKIKTVADQDKIREEISEQTKSLKYKKWLTVSFTHNKKWAGKIIV
;
A
#
# COMPACT_ATOMS: atom_id res chain seq x y z
N MET A 1 7.70 -6.38 -27.50
CA MET A 1 8.21 -6.20 -26.13
C MET A 1 8.84 -4.81 -25.90
N LEU A 2 9.67 -4.29 -26.82
CA LEU A 2 10.20 -2.91 -26.70
C LEU A 2 9.12 -1.81 -26.80
N ASN A 3 8.14 -1.94 -27.71
CA ASN A 3 7.04 -0.99 -27.84
C ASN A 3 6.09 -0.97 -26.62
N THR A 4 5.96 -2.07 -25.90
CA THR A 4 5.11 -2.16 -24.70
C THR A 4 5.78 -1.49 -23.51
N LEU A 5 7.10 -1.66 -23.34
CA LEU A 5 7.87 -0.99 -22.29
C LEU A 5 7.98 0.53 -22.52
N ALA A 6 8.17 0.97 -23.76
CA ALA A 6 8.20 2.39 -24.10
C ALA A 6 6.83 3.07 -23.88
N LEU A 7 5.75 2.37 -24.25
CA LEU A 7 4.38 2.84 -24.00
C LEU A 7 4.07 2.91 -22.50
N GLU A 8 4.47 1.88 -21.73
CA GLU A 8 4.30 1.85 -20.28
C GLU A 8 5.02 3.01 -19.59
N ARG A 9 6.30 3.21 -19.91
CA ARG A 9 7.06 4.35 -19.37
C ARG A 9 6.41 5.68 -19.72
N LYS A 10 5.89 5.85 -20.95
CA LYS A 10 5.21 7.08 -21.36
C LYS A 10 3.91 7.31 -20.58
N LEU A 11 3.11 6.27 -20.35
CA LEU A 11 1.85 6.35 -19.59
C LEU A 11 2.10 6.62 -18.10
N LEU A 12 3.10 5.99 -17.49
CA LEU A 12 3.50 6.26 -16.10
C LEU A 12 4.09 7.67 -15.95
N THR A 13 4.91 8.11 -16.92
CA THR A 13 5.44 9.49 -16.92
C THR A 13 4.31 10.52 -17.04
N LEU A 14 3.32 10.27 -17.92
CA LEU A 14 2.12 11.09 -18.03
C LEU A 14 1.38 11.17 -16.69
N SER A 15 1.25 10.03 -15.99
CA SER A 15 0.60 9.98 -14.69
C SER A 15 1.31 10.82 -13.65
N VAL A 16 2.64 10.67 -13.52
CA VAL A 16 3.45 11.44 -12.56
C VAL A 16 3.40 12.93 -12.85
N ILE A 17 3.55 13.33 -14.11
CA ILE A 17 3.47 14.74 -14.51
C ILE A 17 2.06 15.30 -14.26
N GLY A 18 1.02 14.51 -14.58
CA GLY A 18 -0.36 14.87 -14.29
C GLY A 18 -0.60 15.09 -12.80
N ALA A 19 -0.21 14.13 -11.96
CA ALA A 19 -0.33 14.23 -10.51
C ALA A 19 0.41 15.44 -9.94
N LEU A 20 1.64 15.72 -10.42
CA LEU A 20 2.40 16.90 -10.00
C LEU A 20 1.70 18.20 -10.42
N ALA A 21 1.15 18.27 -11.64
CA ALA A 21 0.41 19.43 -12.11
C ALA A 21 -0.86 19.66 -11.28
N PHE A 22 -1.65 18.62 -11.01
CA PHE A 22 -2.83 18.70 -10.14
C PHE A 22 -2.48 19.11 -8.72
N ALA A 23 -1.35 18.61 -8.18
CA ALA A 23 -0.87 19.03 -6.87
C ALA A 23 -0.62 20.54 -6.80
N LEU A 24 0.10 21.10 -7.79
CA LEU A 24 0.40 22.53 -7.84
C LEU A 24 -0.86 23.38 -8.05
N ILE A 25 -1.73 22.98 -8.98
CA ILE A 25 -2.99 23.69 -9.24
C ILE A 25 -3.88 23.67 -8.00
N GLY A 26 -4.00 22.52 -7.33
CA GLY A 26 -4.77 22.37 -6.10
C GLY A 26 -4.27 23.24 -4.95
N ILE A 27 -2.94 23.34 -4.77
CA ILE A 27 -2.35 24.23 -3.75
C ILE A 27 -2.69 25.70 -4.07
N VAL A 28 -2.45 26.14 -5.31
CA VAL A 28 -2.67 27.54 -5.71
C VAL A 28 -4.15 27.90 -5.59
N TRP A 29 -5.04 27.07 -6.12
CA TRP A 29 -6.48 27.35 -6.07
C TRP A 29 -7.06 27.20 -4.67
N GLY A 30 -6.56 26.27 -3.84
CA GLY A 30 -6.99 26.15 -2.46
C GLY A 30 -6.72 27.42 -1.66
N ILE A 31 -5.56 28.06 -1.90
CA ILE A 31 -5.23 29.37 -1.31
C ILE A 31 -6.16 30.45 -1.89
N MET A 32 -6.29 30.55 -3.21
CA MET A 32 -7.12 31.58 -3.86
C MET A 32 -8.60 31.48 -3.50
N SER A 33 -9.14 30.27 -3.36
CA SER A 33 -10.54 30.04 -3.00
C SER A 33 -10.78 30.01 -1.49
N SER A 34 -9.71 30.05 -0.68
CA SER A 34 -9.73 29.81 0.77
C SER A 34 -10.38 28.47 1.16
N SER A 35 -10.39 27.47 0.27
CA SER A 35 -10.94 26.13 0.56
C SER A 35 -9.87 25.24 1.17
N GLN A 36 -10.17 24.67 2.34
CA GLN A 36 -9.28 23.71 2.96
C GLN A 36 -9.28 22.38 2.22
N MET A 37 -10.44 21.96 1.71
CA MET A 37 -10.58 20.69 1.01
C MET A 37 -9.71 20.66 -0.26
N ILE A 38 -9.74 21.73 -1.04
CA ILE A 38 -8.94 21.87 -2.27
C ILE A 38 -7.45 21.98 -1.93
N PHE A 39 -7.11 22.78 -0.91
CA PHE A 39 -5.73 22.91 -0.46
C PHE A 39 -5.16 21.57 0.03
N PHE A 40 -5.94 20.81 0.80
CA PHE A 40 -5.56 19.48 1.29
C PHE A 40 -5.29 18.52 0.14
N ASP A 41 -6.17 18.47 -0.87
CA ASP A 41 -6.01 17.64 -2.07
C ASP A 41 -4.69 17.94 -2.80
N GLY A 42 -4.37 19.22 -2.96
CA GLY A 42 -3.11 19.66 -3.57
C GLY A 42 -1.87 19.27 -2.75
N VAL A 43 -1.87 19.54 -1.44
CA VAL A 43 -0.75 19.21 -0.54
C VAL A 43 -0.57 17.70 -0.43
N TYR A 44 -1.66 16.94 -0.33
CA TYR A 44 -1.64 15.48 -0.30
C TYR A 44 -0.96 14.93 -1.55
N SER A 45 -1.40 15.36 -2.73
CA SER A 45 -0.82 14.97 -4.01
C SER A 45 0.66 15.33 -4.09
N PHE A 46 1.06 16.53 -3.67
CA PHE A 46 2.47 16.95 -3.68
C PHE A 46 3.35 16.08 -2.77
N ILE A 47 2.93 15.87 -1.53
CA ILE A 47 3.65 15.02 -0.56
C ILE A 47 3.71 13.58 -1.07
N SER A 48 2.62 13.07 -1.66
CA SER A 48 2.58 11.72 -2.22
C SER A 48 3.62 11.49 -3.33
N VAL A 49 3.86 12.51 -4.16
CA VAL A 49 4.87 12.46 -5.23
C VAL A 49 6.27 12.39 -4.62
N ILE A 50 6.59 13.24 -3.63
CA ILE A 50 7.87 13.22 -2.92
C ILE A 50 8.11 11.85 -2.26
N LEU A 51 7.10 11.33 -1.55
CA LEU A 51 7.18 10.03 -0.89
C LEU A 51 7.33 8.87 -1.89
N SER A 52 6.71 8.98 -3.06
CA SER A 52 6.86 7.99 -4.13
C SER A 52 8.26 8.00 -4.73
N MET A 53 8.87 9.19 -4.91
CA MET A 53 10.29 9.30 -5.28
C MET A 53 11.19 8.68 -4.22
N PHE A 54 10.91 8.93 -2.94
CA PHE A 54 11.64 8.29 -1.83
C PHE A 54 11.52 6.77 -1.86
N SER A 55 10.31 6.22 -2.05
CA SER A 55 10.10 4.77 -2.19
C SER A 55 10.86 4.18 -3.38
N LEU A 56 10.93 4.89 -4.52
CA LEU A 56 11.72 4.46 -5.67
C LEU A 56 13.22 4.42 -5.35
N LEU A 57 13.74 5.44 -4.67
CA LEU A 57 15.14 5.46 -4.23
C LEU A 57 15.44 4.30 -3.26
N MET A 58 14.52 4.00 -2.34
CA MET A 58 14.64 2.84 -1.45
C MET A 58 14.63 1.52 -2.23
N ALA A 59 13.72 1.35 -3.19
CA ALA A 59 13.68 0.16 -4.04
C ALA A 59 14.99 -0.02 -4.82
N GLN A 60 15.53 1.05 -5.41
CA GLN A 60 16.83 1.02 -6.09
C GLN A 60 17.96 0.65 -5.11
N PHE A 61 17.96 1.20 -3.90
CA PHE A 61 18.95 0.86 -2.87
C PHE A 61 18.87 -0.62 -2.43
N MET A 62 17.66 -1.19 -2.38
CA MET A 62 17.41 -2.59 -2.05
C MET A 62 17.91 -3.56 -3.13
N THR A 63 17.87 -3.17 -4.42
CA THR A 63 18.40 -4.01 -5.51
C THR A 63 19.92 -4.16 -5.49
N LYS A 64 20.66 -3.22 -4.87
CA LYS A 64 22.11 -3.31 -4.75
C LYS A 64 22.48 -4.35 -3.70
N SER A 65 23.12 -5.43 -4.13
CA SER A 65 23.66 -6.48 -3.25
C SER A 65 24.74 -5.90 -2.32
N ASP A 66 24.51 -5.97 -1.02
CA ASP A 66 25.48 -5.60 0.02
C ASP A 66 25.43 -6.66 1.12
N THR A 67 26.11 -7.78 0.89
CA THR A 67 26.12 -8.92 1.80
C THR A 67 26.96 -8.69 3.05
N ARG A 68 27.85 -7.70 3.05
CA ARG A 68 28.68 -7.38 4.24
C ARG A 68 27.88 -6.68 5.32
N ARG A 69 27.03 -5.73 4.94
CA ARG A 69 26.17 -4.99 5.90
C ARG A 69 24.79 -5.62 6.06
N PHE A 70 24.26 -6.25 5.00
CA PHE A 70 22.93 -6.87 4.98
C PHE A 70 23.02 -8.34 4.54
N PRO A 71 23.45 -9.25 5.44
CA PRO A 71 23.66 -10.66 5.09
C PRO A 71 22.35 -11.37 4.67
N TYR A 72 21.22 -10.99 5.26
CA TYR A 72 19.88 -11.51 4.94
C TYR A 72 19.14 -10.68 3.88
N GLY A 73 19.80 -9.68 3.29
CA GLY A 73 19.20 -8.76 2.34
C GLY A 73 18.53 -7.54 2.99
N LYS A 74 17.89 -6.73 2.14
CA LYS A 74 17.36 -5.39 2.49
C LYS A 74 15.84 -5.33 2.44
N GLU A 75 15.16 -6.47 2.39
CA GLU A 75 13.72 -6.58 2.12
C GLU A 75 12.88 -5.94 3.23
N VAL A 76 13.39 -5.86 4.47
CA VAL A 76 12.78 -5.13 5.60
C VAL A 76 12.71 -3.61 5.36
N LEU A 77 13.52 -3.04 4.47
CA LEU A 77 13.47 -1.61 4.16
C LEU A 77 12.18 -1.22 3.42
N GLU A 78 11.54 -2.16 2.72
CA GLU A 78 10.26 -1.93 2.06
C GLU A 78 9.16 -1.57 3.07
N PRO A 79 8.81 -2.42 4.07
CA PRO A 79 7.80 -2.05 5.07
C PRO A 79 8.22 -0.83 5.90
N ILE A 80 9.50 -0.59 6.18
CA ILE A 80 9.95 0.65 6.84
C ILE A 80 9.61 1.88 6.00
N SER A 81 9.85 1.85 4.69
CA SER A 81 9.52 2.96 3.79
C SER A 81 8.00 3.22 3.73
N ILE A 82 7.19 2.15 3.81
CA ILE A 82 5.73 2.22 3.88
C ILE A 82 5.30 2.91 5.19
N ILE A 83 5.89 2.56 6.33
CA ILE A 83 5.60 3.21 7.62
C ILE A 83 5.90 4.71 7.56
N VAL A 84 7.07 5.11 7.03
CA VAL A 84 7.44 6.53 6.88
C VAL A 84 6.43 7.26 6.00
N LYS A 85 6.06 6.68 4.84
CA LYS A 85 5.08 7.25 3.91
C LYS A 85 3.73 7.49 4.58
N TYR A 86 3.17 6.46 5.21
CA TYR A 86 1.84 6.58 5.80
C TYR A 86 1.82 7.37 7.11
N THR A 87 2.96 7.50 7.80
CA THR A 87 3.10 8.43 8.94
C THR A 87 2.95 9.88 8.47
N ALA A 88 3.63 10.27 7.38
CA ALA A 88 3.51 11.61 6.82
C ALA A 88 2.06 11.92 6.37
N ILE A 89 1.40 10.95 5.72
CA ILE A 89 -0.01 11.06 5.33
C ILE A 89 -0.92 11.18 6.56
N LEU A 90 -0.68 10.38 7.61
CA LEU A 90 -1.47 10.40 8.83
C LEU A 90 -1.38 11.77 9.53
N ILE A 91 -0.18 12.35 9.62
CA ILE A 91 0.03 13.70 10.17
C ILE A 91 -0.76 14.73 9.36
N LEU A 92 -0.70 14.67 8.03
CA LEU A 92 -1.46 15.57 7.16
C LEU A 92 -2.97 15.46 7.40
N CYS A 93 -3.50 14.24 7.50
CA CYS A 93 -4.92 14.01 7.80
C CYS A 93 -5.32 14.58 9.18
N ILE A 94 -4.49 14.38 10.21
CA ILE A 94 -4.75 14.91 11.56
C ILE A 94 -4.79 16.44 11.54
N ILE A 95 -3.82 17.09 10.87
CA ILE A 95 -3.81 18.55 10.70
C ILE A 95 -5.07 19.03 10.00
N ALA A 96 -5.51 18.33 8.94
CA ALA A 96 -6.72 18.68 8.20
C ALA A 96 -7.98 18.58 9.08
N VAL A 97 -8.11 17.50 9.87
CA VAL A 97 -9.23 17.32 10.81
C VAL A 97 -9.23 18.40 11.88
N ILE A 98 -8.09 18.70 12.50
CA ILE A 98 -7.98 19.75 13.52
C ILE A 98 -8.40 21.11 12.93
N SER A 99 -7.88 21.45 11.75
CA SER A 99 -8.21 22.73 11.10
C SER A 99 -9.68 22.81 10.66
N ALA A 100 -10.29 21.69 10.26
CA ALA A 100 -11.73 21.63 9.97
C ALA A 100 -12.59 21.82 11.22
N ILE A 101 -12.23 21.18 12.35
CA ILE A 101 -12.92 21.37 13.64
C ILE A 101 -12.80 22.83 14.09
N GLN A 102 -11.59 23.42 14.02
CA GLN A 102 -11.38 24.83 14.35
C GLN A 102 -12.23 25.75 13.48
N ALA A 103 -12.29 25.50 12.17
CA ALA A 103 -13.11 26.29 11.25
C ALA A 103 -14.61 26.22 11.61
N ILE A 104 -15.13 25.05 12.00
CA ILE A 104 -16.52 24.92 12.45
C ILE A 104 -16.75 25.73 13.73
N LEU A 105 -15.84 25.63 14.70
CA LEU A 105 -15.96 26.33 15.99
C LEU A 105 -15.83 27.86 15.84
N SER A 106 -15.09 28.35 14.85
CA SER A 106 -14.91 29.78 14.59
C SER A 106 -16.01 30.43 13.74
N GLY A 107 -17.12 29.74 13.48
CA GLY A 107 -18.23 30.27 12.67
C GLY A 107 -18.22 29.86 11.20
N GLY A 108 -17.41 28.85 10.83
CA GLY A 108 -17.24 28.37 9.47
C GLY A 108 -16.16 29.14 8.69
N ARG A 109 -16.02 28.82 7.41
CA ARG A 109 -15.06 29.44 6.50
C ARG A 109 -15.74 30.01 5.27
N GLU A 110 -15.57 31.30 5.05
CA GLU A 110 -16.00 31.91 3.79
C GLU A 110 -15.12 31.41 2.64
N ILE A 111 -15.77 30.86 1.62
CA ILE A 111 -15.11 30.26 0.47
C ILE A 111 -15.66 30.93 -0.77
N SER A 112 -14.76 31.25 -1.70
CA SER A 112 -15.19 31.68 -3.01
C SER A 112 -15.76 30.48 -3.78
N LEU A 113 -17.08 30.29 -3.66
CA LEU A 113 -17.81 29.18 -4.29
C LEU A 113 -17.56 29.11 -5.80
N GLY A 114 -17.38 30.27 -6.47
CA GLY A 114 -17.07 30.33 -7.90
C GLY A 114 -15.74 29.67 -8.24
N PHE A 115 -14.66 30.03 -7.53
CA PHE A 115 -13.35 29.41 -7.72
C PHE A 115 -13.36 27.94 -7.30
N ALA A 116 -14.03 27.60 -6.19
CA ALA A 116 -14.10 26.23 -5.70
C ALA A 116 -14.85 25.30 -6.67
N LEU A 117 -16.00 25.73 -7.21
CA LEU A 117 -16.75 24.98 -8.23
C LEU A 117 -15.95 24.79 -9.51
N LEU A 118 -15.32 25.86 -9.99
CA LEU A 118 -14.53 25.80 -11.21
C LEU A 118 -13.35 24.83 -11.04
N TYR A 119 -12.74 24.78 -9.84
CA TYR A 119 -11.64 23.86 -9.54
C TYR A 119 -12.15 22.44 -9.60
N SER A 120 -13.19 22.15 -8.80
CA SER A 120 -13.72 20.80 -8.66
C SER A 120 -14.24 20.27 -9.98
N PHE A 121 -14.79 21.12 -10.84
CA PHE A 121 -15.20 20.73 -12.18
C PHE A 121 -14.00 20.38 -13.07
N MET A 122 -12.98 21.25 -13.11
CA MET A 122 -11.76 21.02 -13.89
C MET A 122 -10.98 19.80 -13.38
N SER A 123 -10.88 19.61 -12.06
CA SER A 123 -10.19 18.48 -11.46
C SER A 123 -10.94 17.17 -11.71
N THR A 124 -12.27 17.13 -11.55
CA THR A 124 -13.06 15.93 -11.90
C THR A 124 -12.89 15.55 -13.37
N ILE A 125 -12.96 16.52 -14.30
CA ILE A 125 -12.77 16.24 -15.73
C ILE A 125 -11.34 15.78 -16.01
N GLY A 126 -10.35 16.47 -15.42
CA GLY A 126 -8.95 16.15 -15.58
C GLY A 126 -8.60 14.74 -15.11
N CYS A 127 -9.00 14.39 -13.88
CA CYS A 127 -8.83 13.05 -13.33
C CYS A 127 -9.53 11.99 -14.18
N TRP A 128 -10.75 12.29 -14.66
CA TRP A 128 -11.50 11.38 -15.51
C TRP A 128 -10.83 11.13 -16.87
N ILE A 129 -10.28 12.17 -17.51
CA ILE A 129 -9.53 12.04 -18.77
C ILE A 129 -8.32 11.13 -18.58
N VAL A 130 -7.51 11.37 -17.54
CA VAL A 130 -6.33 10.55 -17.26
C VAL A 130 -6.73 9.11 -16.94
N TYR A 131 -7.78 8.91 -16.14
CA TYR A 131 -8.37 7.60 -15.88
C TYR A 131 -8.76 6.89 -17.18
N VAL A 132 -9.51 7.53 -18.09
CA VAL A 132 -9.96 6.91 -19.34
C VAL A 132 -8.77 6.51 -20.22
N ILE A 133 -7.74 7.35 -20.30
CA ILE A 133 -6.51 7.08 -21.06
C ILE A 133 -5.81 5.83 -20.51
N LEU A 134 -5.62 5.76 -19.19
CA LEU A 134 -4.94 4.64 -18.53
C LEU A 134 -5.79 3.35 -18.54
N ASN A 135 -7.11 3.46 -18.31
CA ASN A 135 -8.03 2.33 -18.29
C ASN A 135 -8.13 1.64 -19.67
N LYS A 136 -8.08 2.41 -20.77
CA LYS A 136 -8.00 1.87 -22.14
C LYS A 136 -6.71 1.06 -22.41
N ARG A 137 -5.71 1.17 -21.53
CA ARG A 137 -4.40 0.53 -21.65
C ARG A 137 -4.06 -0.34 -20.43
N LYS A 138 -5.02 -0.63 -19.55
CA LYS A 138 -4.81 -1.41 -18.31
C LYS A 138 -4.18 -2.79 -18.53
N MET A 139 -4.46 -3.42 -19.68
CA MET A 139 -3.93 -4.74 -20.03
C MET A 139 -2.44 -4.73 -20.39
N VAL A 140 -1.80 -3.55 -20.51
CA VAL A 140 -0.38 -3.42 -20.84
C VAL A 140 0.51 -3.83 -19.66
N SER A 141 0.16 -3.44 -18.43
CA SER A 141 0.90 -3.86 -17.22
C SER A 141 0.08 -3.72 -15.93
N GLY A 142 0.52 -4.44 -14.90
CA GLY A 142 -0.06 -4.32 -13.55
C GLY A 142 0.11 -2.92 -12.95
N PHE A 143 1.20 -2.21 -13.29
CA PHE A 143 1.44 -0.83 -12.86
C PHE A 143 0.43 0.14 -13.46
N ILE A 144 0.13 0.02 -14.77
CA ILE A 144 -0.91 0.86 -15.41
C ILE A 144 -2.28 0.54 -14.84
N THR A 145 -2.55 -0.72 -14.48
CA THR A 145 -3.80 -1.10 -13.81
C THR A 145 -3.92 -0.45 -12.42
N ALA A 146 -2.85 -0.48 -11.63
CA ALA A 146 -2.81 0.17 -10.33
C ALA A 146 -3.03 1.68 -10.45
N GLU A 147 -2.35 2.31 -11.40
CA GLU A 147 -2.46 3.75 -11.66
C GLU A 147 -3.87 4.13 -12.14
N ALA A 148 -4.45 3.36 -13.08
CA ALA A 148 -5.83 3.58 -13.53
C ALA A 148 -6.83 3.46 -12.37
N ASN A 149 -6.63 2.51 -11.45
CA ASN A 149 -7.48 2.38 -10.28
C ASN A 149 -7.31 3.55 -9.31
N GLN A 150 -6.10 4.10 -9.17
CA GLN A 150 -5.86 5.30 -8.37
C GLN A 150 -6.59 6.51 -8.96
N TRP A 151 -6.41 6.80 -10.25
CA TRP A 151 -7.12 7.90 -10.93
C TRP A 151 -8.63 7.75 -10.91
N LYS A 152 -9.14 6.51 -10.88
CA LYS A 152 -10.57 6.25 -10.67
C LYS A 152 -11.02 6.72 -9.28
N MET A 153 -10.25 6.41 -8.24
CA MET A 153 -10.55 6.86 -6.87
C MET A 153 -10.44 8.38 -6.76
N ASP A 154 -9.42 8.98 -7.36
CA ASP A 154 -9.25 10.44 -7.40
C ASP A 154 -10.43 11.11 -8.13
N THR A 155 -10.88 10.55 -9.26
CA THR A 155 -12.07 11.03 -9.97
C THR A 155 -13.33 10.99 -9.10
N LEU A 156 -13.54 9.89 -8.36
CA LEU A 156 -14.68 9.75 -7.45
C LEU A 156 -14.62 10.75 -6.31
N LEU A 157 -13.43 10.98 -5.75
CA LEU A 157 -13.22 11.95 -4.67
C LEU A 157 -13.44 13.38 -5.16
N SER A 158 -12.86 13.76 -6.31
CA SER A 158 -13.10 15.09 -6.92
C SER A 158 -14.58 15.28 -7.25
N ALA A 159 -15.27 14.24 -7.75
CA ALA A 159 -16.70 14.31 -8.02
C ALA A 159 -17.54 14.50 -6.75
N ALA A 160 -17.17 13.86 -5.63
CA ALA A 160 -17.81 14.07 -4.35
C ALA A 160 -17.63 15.51 -3.84
N VAL A 161 -16.43 16.08 -4.00
CA VAL A 161 -16.16 17.48 -3.66
C VAL A 161 -16.95 18.44 -4.57
N LEU A 162 -17.01 18.17 -5.88
CA LEU A 162 -17.82 18.92 -6.83
C LEU A 162 -19.30 18.92 -6.43
N LEU A 163 -19.85 17.75 -6.10
CA LEU A 163 -21.22 17.64 -5.61
C LEU A 163 -21.44 18.46 -4.34
N GLY A 164 -20.50 18.42 -3.39
CA GLY A 164 -20.58 19.22 -2.16
C GLY A 164 -20.61 20.73 -2.44
N PHE A 165 -19.77 21.23 -3.34
CA PHE A 165 -19.81 22.64 -3.74
C PHE A 165 -21.03 23.00 -4.60
N LEU A 166 -21.54 22.09 -5.41
CA LEU A 166 -22.82 22.29 -6.14
C LEU A 166 -23.98 22.45 -5.16
N ILE A 167 -24.03 21.61 -4.12
CA ILE A 167 -25.02 21.73 -3.04
C ILE A 167 -24.85 23.08 -2.33
N ALA A 168 -23.62 23.49 -2.00
CA ALA A 168 -23.36 24.81 -1.40
C ALA A 168 -23.86 25.97 -2.30
N SER A 169 -23.67 25.85 -3.61
CA SER A 169 -24.15 26.83 -4.59
C SER A 169 -25.67 26.90 -4.67
N LEU A 170 -26.36 25.75 -4.61
CA LEU A 170 -27.83 25.73 -4.57
C LEU A 170 -28.35 26.33 -3.26
N ILE A 171 -27.74 26.01 -2.13
CA ILE A 171 -28.07 26.58 -0.81
C ILE A 171 -27.88 28.09 -0.79
N SER A 172 -26.88 28.62 -1.51
CA SER A 172 -26.64 30.07 -1.61
C SER A 172 -27.79 30.88 -2.18
N ARG A 173 -28.70 30.23 -2.92
CA ARG A 173 -29.91 30.85 -3.49
C ARG A 173 -31.14 30.74 -2.58
N THR A 174 -30.97 30.17 -1.39
CA THR A 174 -32.05 29.92 -0.42
C THR A 174 -31.80 30.67 0.89
N SER A 175 -32.80 30.70 1.78
CA SER A 175 -32.70 31.32 3.11
C SER A 175 -31.68 30.65 4.05
N TYR A 176 -31.08 29.53 3.64
CA TYR A 176 -30.10 28.76 4.41
C TYR A 176 -28.64 29.16 4.13
N SER A 177 -28.40 30.37 3.60
CA SER A 177 -27.05 30.86 3.28
C SER A 177 -26.07 30.84 4.47
N ALA A 178 -26.58 30.90 5.69
CA ALA A 178 -25.80 30.74 6.93
C ALA A 178 -25.04 29.40 7.05
N PHE A 179 -25.44 28.36 6.32
CA PHE A 179 -24.78 27.05 6.34
C PHE A 179 -23.61 26.92 5.36
N ILE A 180 -23.47 27.82 4.39
CA ILE A 180 -22.41 27.78 3.37
C ILE A 180 -21.00 27.70 3.99
N PRO A 181 -20.66 28.49 5.02
CA PRO A 181 -19.31 28.47 5.59
C PRO A 181 -18.92 27.13 6.22
N TYR A 182 -19.89 26.25 6.51
CA TYR A 182 -19.66 24.96 7.14
C TYR A 182 -19.47 23.82 6.12
N VAL A 183 -19.82 24.03 4.84
CA VAL A 183 -19.82 22.95 3.85
C VAL A 183 -18.42 22.37 3.66
N ASP A 184 -17.39 23.20 3.49
CA ASP A 184 -16.02 22.75 3.26
C ASP A 184 -15.40 22.06 4.49
N PRO A 185 -15.47 22.61 5.71
CA PRO A 185 -15.04 21.87 6.90
C PRO A 185 -15.77 20.52 7.09
N LEU A 186 -17.07 20.46 6.81
CA LEU A 186 -17.82 19.20 6.89
C LEU A 186 -17.37 18.19 5.83
N MET A 187 -17.12 18.63 4.59
CA MET A 187 -16.54 17.78 3.56
C MET A 187 -15.18 17.23 3.96
N VAL A 188 -14.30 18.06 4.53
CA VAL A 188 -13.00 17.62 5.05
C VAL A 188 -13.20 16.52 6.10
N LEU A 189 -14.08 16.73 7.08
CA LEU A 189 -14.33 15.72 8.13
C LEU A 189 -14.88 14.41 7.56
N LEU A 190 -15.82 14.47 6.62
CA LEU A 190 -16.41 13.28 5.99
C LEU A 190 -15.35 12.49 5.20
N VAL A 191 -14.58 13.19 4.36
CA VAL A 191 -13.54 12.55 3.54
C VAL A 191 -12.43 12.01 4.43
N MET A 192 -11.96 12.77 5.42
CA MET A 192 -10.91 12.32 6.35
C MET A 192 -11.37 11.13 7.20
N GLY A 193 -12.64 11.08 7.63
CA GLY A 193 -13.18 9.95 8.38
C GLY A 193 -13.11 8.63 7.61
N TYR A 194 -13.30 8.67 6.28
CA TYR A 194 -13.07 7.51 5.41
C TYR A 194 -11.56 7.28 5.17
N PHE A 195 -10.83 8.35 4.86
CA PHE A 195 -9.46 8.27 4.39
C PHE A 195 -8.45 7.83 5.45
N LEU A 196 -8.68 8.17 6.73
CA LEU A 196 -7.83 7.77 7.88
C LEU A 196 -7.68 6.25 8.02
N LYS A 197 -8.63 5.46 7.53
CA LYS A 197 -8.53 3.99 7.56
C LYS A 197 -7.36 3.47 6.74
N VAL A 198 -7.04 4.13 5.63
CA VAL A 198 -5.98 3.70 4.70
C VAL A 198 -4.59 3.71 5.36
N PRO A 199 -4.08 4.84 5.91
CA PRO A 199 -2.77 4.84 6.56
C PRO A 199 -2.71 3.90 7.75
N ILE A 200 -3.76 3.81 8.57
CA ILE A 200 -3.77 2.93 9.75
C ILE A 200 -3.61 1.46 9.35
N VAL A 201 -4.39 1.00 8.37
CA VAL A 201 -4.33 -0.39 7.89
C VAL A 201 -2.97 -0.70 7.27
N GLU A 202 -2.45 0.17 6.42
CA GLU A 202 -1.17 -0.07 5.73
C GLU A 202 0.03 0.02 6.67
N MET A 203 0.03 0.97 7.63
CA MET A 203 1.03 1.01 8.70
C MET A 203 0.98 -0.25 9.54
N THR A 204 -0.21 -0.73 9.91
CA THR A 204 -0.35 -1.95 10.72
C THR A 204 0.23 -3.15 9.99
N LYS A 205 -0.06 -3.31 8.70
CA LYS A 205 0.54 -4.39 7.88
C LYS A 205 2.07 -4.27 7.86
N ALA A 206 2.59 -3.07 7.61
CA ALA A 206 4.03 -2.86 7.55
C ALA A 206 4.73 -3.09 8.90
N PHE A 207 4.15 -2.65 10.03
CA PHE A 207 4.67 -2.95 11.37
C PHE A 207 4.68 -4.45 11.66
N ARG A 208 3.63 -5.17 11.25
CA ARG A 208 3.61 -6.64 11.38
C ARG A 208 4.75 -7.29 10.62
N GLU A 209 5.07 -6.79 9.42
CA GLU A 209 6.20 -7.29 8.63
C GLU A 209 7.57 -6.94 9.25
N VAL A 210 7.72 -5.74 9.84
CA VAL A 210 8.95 -5.37 10.56
C VAL A 210 9.16 -6.23 11.82
N LEU A 211 8.07 -6.68 12.45
CA LEU A 211 8.09 -7.54 13.63
C LEU A 211 8.14 -9.04 13.29
N ASP A 212 8.45 -9.39 12.04
CA ASP A 212 8.51 -10.78 11.56
C ASP A 212 7.23 -11.59 11.85
N MET A 213 6.07 -10.93 11.85
CA MET A 213 4.82 -11.62 12.08
C MET A 213 4.42 -12.52 10.91
N ALA A 214 3.58 -13.51 11.23
CA ALA A 214 3.09 -14.45 10.25
C ALA A 214 2.33 -13.76 9.09
N PRO A 215 2.52 -14.24 7.84
CA PRO A 215 1.89 -13.66 6.65
C PRO A 215 0.37 -13.92 6.61
N ALA A 216 -0.30 -13.49 5.55
CA ALA A 216 -1.73 -13.77 5.37
C ALA A 216 -2.06 -15.28 5.47
N GLN A 217 -3.22 -15.60 6.07
CA GLN A 217 -3.61 -16.98 6.40
C GLN A 217 -3.60 -17.93 5.19
N PHE A 218 -3.87 -17.45 3.97
CA PHE A 218 -3.84 -18.29 2.77
C PHE A 218 -2.43 -18.80 2.46
N ILE A 219 -1.39 -17.99 2.72
CA ILE A 219 0.02 -18.37 2.53
C ILE A 219 0.39 -19.42 3.57
N GLN A 220 0.03 -19.16 4.84
CA GLN A 220 0.29 -20.09 5.94
C GLN A 220 -0.36 -21.46 5.67
N LYS A 221 -1.63 -21.48 5.26
CA LYS A 221 -2.37 -22.71 4.93
C LYS A 221 -1.75 -23.46 3.76
N ASN A 222 -1.27 -22.75 2.74
CA ASN A 222 -0.63 -23.36 1.57
C ASN A 222 0.68 -24.07 1.97
N VAL A 223 1.59 -23.35 2.64
CA VAL A 223 2.88 -23.91 3.07
C VAL A 223 2.67 -25.02 4.10
N LYS A 224 1.75 -24.84 5.06
CA LYS A 224 1.41 -25.89 6.03
C LYS A 224 0.95 -27.18 5.35
N LYS A 225 0.09 -27.08 4.33
CA LYS A 225 -0.37 -28.26 3.57
C LYS A 225 0.80 -28.99 2.90
N VAL A 226 1.77 -28.25 2.36
CA VAL A 226 2.99 -28.84 1.78
C VAL A 226 3.81 -29.57 2.85
N THR A 227 4.04 -28.91 4.00
CA THR A 227 4.79 -29.50 5.13
C THR A 227 4.10 -30.75 5.68
N ASP A 228 2.78 -30.72 5.88
CA ASP A 228 1.99 -31.84 6.40
C ASP A 228 2.03 -33.05 5.43
N ASN A 229 1.96 -32.79 4.11
CA ASN A 229 2.08 -33.84 3.09
C ASN A 229 3.44 -34.55 3.15
N ILE A 230 4.52 -33.79 3.28
CA ILE A 230 5.89 -34.31 3.37
C ILE A 230 6.07 -35.10 4.67
N GLN A 231 5.58 -34.56 5.79
CA GLN A 231 5.64 -35.25 7.08
C GLN A 231 5.02 -36.66 6.97
N ASN A 232 3.83 -36.76 6.36
CA ASN A 232 3.13 -38.02 6.17
C ASN A 232 3.84 -38.95 5.17
N HIS A 233 4.31 -38.44 4.03
CA HIS A 233 4.95 -39.25 2.99
C HIS A 233 6.24 -39.93 3.47
N TYR A 234 7.05 -39.18 4.23
CA TYR A 234 8.36 -39.61 4.73
C TYR A 234 8.35 -40.20 6.14
N GLN A 235 7.16 -40.38 6.75
CA GLN A 235 6.98 -40.92 8.10
C GLN A 235 7.80 -40.15 9.14
N ILE A 236 7.75 -38.82 9.06
CA ILE A 236 8.41 -37.91 9.99
C ILE A 236 7.55 -37.79 11.26
N GLU A 237 8.18 -37.80 12.43
CA GLU A 237 7.48 -37.79 13.73
C GLU A 237 6.76 -36.46 13.98
N GLU A 238 7.46 -35.35 13.74
CA GLU A 238 6.95 -34.01 13.99
C GLU A 238 7.57 -33.01 13.00
N SER A 239 6.78 -32.03 12.56
CA SER A 239 7.26 -30.87 11.82
C SER A 239 6.91 -29.58 12.54
N ILE A 240 7.88 -28.67 12.65
CA ILE A 240 7.69 -27.34 13.21
C ILE A 240 7.89 -26.34 12.08
N LEU A 241 6.81 -25.65 11.72
CA LEU A 241 6.77 -24.68 10.63
C LEU A 241 6.71 -23.27 11.21
N ARG A 242 7.66 -22.40 10.81
CA ARG A 242 7.63 -20.96 11.08
C ARG A 242 7.67 -20.23 9.75
N ILE A 243 6.79 -19.24 9.63
CA ILE A 243 6.71 -18.42 8.43
C ILE A 243 6.57 -16.98 8.84
N SER A 244 7.48 -16.13 8.38
CA SER A 244 7.37 -14.67 8.46
C SER A 244 7.48 -14.05 7.07
N LYS A 245 7.04 -12.80 6.93
CA LYS A 245 7.16 -12.04 5.69
C LYS A 245 7.72 -10.65 6.00
N ALA A 246 8.70 -10.23 5.22
CA ALA A 246 9.16 -8.86 5.19
C ALA A 246 9.32 -8.39 3.74
N GLY A 247 8.52 -7.40 3.34
CA GLY A 247 8.51 -6.89 1.97
C GLY A 247 8.16 -7.99 0.97
N ASN A 248 8.99 -8.17 -0.05
CA ASN A 248 8.85 -9.24 -1.04
C ASN A 248 9.54 -10.56 -0.67
N MET A 249 10.07 -10.69 0.56
CA MET A 249 10.68 -11.93 1.06
C MET A 249 9.74 -12.68 2.01
N LEU A 250 9.63 -13.98 1.77
CA LEU A 250 8.94 -14.95 2.62
C LEU A 250 10.00 -15.85 3.28
N TYR A 251 10.15 -15.74 4.59
CA TYR A 251 11.00 -16.63 5.37
C TYR A 251 10.19 -17.85 5.75
N ILE A 252 10.65 -19.03 5.32
CA ILE A 252 10.03 -20.32 5.62
C ILE A 252 11.09 -21.14 6.33
N GLU A 253 10.87 -21.42 7.61
CA GLU A 253 11.69 -22.32 8.39
C GLU A 253 10.89 -23.56 8.74
N ILE A 254 11.46 -24.72 8.44
CA ILE A 254 10.85 -26.02 8.72
C ILE A 254 11.88 -26.87 9.46
N ASP A 255 11.55 -27.25 10.70
CA ASP A 255 12.32 -28.22 11.45
C ASP A 255 11.58 -29.56 11.44
N PHE A 256 12.17 -30.58 10.83
CA PHE A 256 11.67 -31.95 10.83
C PHE A 256 12.37 -32.78 11.91
N VAL A 257 11.58 -33.38 12.81
CA VAL A 257 12.05 -34.30 13.85
C VAL A 257 11.90 -35.75 13.34
N LEU A 258 13.04 -36.42 13.15
CA LEU A 258 13.12 -37.75 12.55
C LEU A 258 13.13 -38.84 13.63
N ASN A 259 12.30 -39.86 13.44
CA ASN A 259 12.34 -41.10 14.21
C ASN A 259 13.09 -42.21 13.44
N LYS A 260 13.19 -43.41 14.03
CA LYS A 260 13.86 -44.56 13.42
C LYS A 260 13.15 -45.07 12.16
N GLU A 261 11.83 -44.89 12.09
CA GLU A 261 10.96 -45.34 10.98
C GLU A 261 11.00 -44.38 9.79
N SER A 262 11.45 -43.14 9.99
CA SER A 262 11.52 -42.14 8.93
C SER A 262 12.34 -42.64 7.74
N LYS A 263 11.81 -42.39 6.54
CA LYS A 263 12.43 -42.76 5.26
C LYS A 263 13.67 -41.93 4.92
N ILE A 264 13.96 -40.89 5.70
CA ILE A 264 15.07 -39.95 5.48
C ILE A 264 16.29 -40.49 6.20
N LYS A 265 17.30 -40.95 5.45
CA LYS A 265 18.53 -41.53 6.03
C LYS A 265 19.78 -40.76 5.62
N THR A 266 19.79 -40.16 4.44
CA THR A 266 20.96 -39.49 3.87
C THR A 266 20.74 -38.01 3.68
N VAL A 267 21.83 -37.25 3.51
CA VAL A 267 21.76 -35.83 3.13
C VAL A 267 21.08 -35.67 1.78
N ALA A 268 21.28 -36.61 0.85
CA ALA A 268 20.60 -36.60 -0.45
C ALA A 268 19.07 -36.73 -0.32
N ASP A 269 18.57 -37.48 0.67
CA ASP A 269 17.13 -37.55 0.93
C ASP A 269 16.59 -36.22 1.49
N GLN A 270 17.38 -35.55 2.33
CA GLN A 270 17.05 -34.22 2.84
C GLN A 270 17.00 -33.18 1.72
N ASP A 271 17.95 -33.22 0.79
CA ASP A 271 17.99 -32.29 -0.35
C ASP A 271 16.81 -32.51 -1.31
N LYS A 272 16.41 -33.76 -1.56
CA LYS A 272 15.18 -34.07 -2.32
C LYS A 272 13.94 -33.42 -1.69
N ILE A 273 13.83 -33.46 -0.36
CA ILE A 273 12.71 -32.82 0.35
C ILE A 273 12.77 -31.30 0.21
N ARG A 274 13.97 -30.70 0.29
CA ARG A 274 14.14 -29.25 0.06
C ARG A 274 13.68 -28.85 -1.34
N GLU A 275 14.04 -29.62 -2.35
CA GLU A 275 13.61 -29.41 -3.74
C GLU A 275 12.08 -29.55 -3.88
N GLU A 276 11.49 -30.58 -3.28
CA GLU A 276 10.05 -30.82 -3.30
C GLU A 276 9.27 -29.64 -2.67
N ILE A 277 9.72 -29.14 -1.51
CA ILE A 277 9.13 -27.96 -0.86
C ILE A 277 9.26 -26.73 -1.77
N SER A 278 10.43 -26.53 -2.37
CA SER A 278 10.70 -25.39 -3.24
C SER A 278 9.76 -25.37 -4.46
N GLU A 279 9.58 -26.52 -5.12
CA GLU A 279 8.69 -26.67 -6.27
C GLU A 279 7.20 -26.55 -5.88
N GLN A 280 6.75 -27.21 -4.81
CA GLN A 280 5.35 -27.13 -4.40
C GLN A 280 4.94 -25.71 -3.95
N THR A 281 5.89 -24.93 -3.41
CA THR A 281 5.63 -23.54 -3.02
C THR A 281 5.84 -22.54 -4.16
N LYS A 282 6.29 -22.95 -5.36
CA LYS A 282 6.64 -22.07 -6.50
C LYS A 282 5.51 -21.19 -7.00
N SER A 283 4.27 -21.59 -6.73
CA SER A 283 3.06 -20.78 -7.00
C SER A 283 2.98 -19.48 -6.20
N LEU A 284 3.70 -19.38 -5.07
CA LEU A 284 3.78 -18.16 -4.27
C LEU A 284 4.67 -17.13 -4.97
N LYS A 285 4.13 -15.94 -5.23
CA LYS A 285 4.79 -14.85 -5.99
C LYS A 285 5.94 -14.13 -5.25
N TYR A 286 6.40 -14.64 -4.10
CA TYR A 286 7.41 -14.01 -3.26
C TYR A 286 8.78 -14.65 -3.47
N LYS A 287 9.86 -13.89 -3.22
CA LYS A 287 11.16 -14.51 -2.99
C LYS A 287 11.07 -15.33 -1.71
N LYS A 288 11.72 -16.48 -1.69
CA LYS A 288 11.66 -17.39 -0.54
C LYS A 288 13.05 -17.55 0.05
N TRP A 289 13.14 -17.33 1.35
CA TRP A 289 14.26 -17.79 2.15
C TRP A 289 13.82 -19.09 2.81
N LEU A 290 14.21 -20.22 2.25
CA LEU A 290 13.81 -21.55 2.72
C LEU A 290 14.93 -22.18 3.54
N THR A 291 14.69 -22.37 4.83
CA THR A 291 15.56 -23.11 5.73
C THR A 291 14.86 -24.39 6.16
N VAL A 292 15.44 -25.55 5.83
CA VAL A 292 14.90 -26.85 6.25
C VAL A 292 15.96 -27.60 7.05
N SER A 293 15.65 -27.82 8.32
CA SER A 293 16.50 -28.52 9.29
C SER A 293 15.94 -29.91 9.57
N PHE A 294 16.83 -30.88 9.78
CA PHE A 294 16.48 -32.25 10.13
C PHE A 294 17.23 -32.63 11.41
N THR A 295 16.52 -33.17 12.39
CA THR A 295 17.12 -33.57 13.67
C THR A 295 16.45 -34.81 14.24
N HIS A 296 17.23 -35.68 14.90
CA HIS A 296 16.67 -36.76 15.72
C HIS A 296 16.26 -36.27 17.12
N ASN A 297 16.86 -35.18 17.59
CA ASN A 297 16.61 -34.65 18.93
C ASN A 297 15.78 -33.39 18.84
N LYS A 298 14.57 -33.46 19.40
CA LYS A 298 13.62 -32.35 19.48
C LYS A 298 14.20 -31.08 20.13
N LYS A 299 15.24 -31.17 20.96
CA LYS A 299 15.88 -29.98 21.56
C LYS A 299 16.46 -29.00 20.53
N TRP A 300 16.80 -29.50 19.34
CA TRP A 300 17.35 -28.69 18.25
C TRP A 300 16.27 -28.18 17.28
N ALA A 301 15.06 -28.73 17.35
CA ALA A 301 13.91 -28.15 16.66
C ALA A 301 13.44 -26.96 17.51
N GLY A 302 13.43 -25.76 16.94
CA GLY A 302 13.20 -24.54 17.72
C GLY A 302 11.89 -24.62 18.51
N LYS A 303 11.96 -24.51 19.84
CA LYS A 303 10.75 -24.45 20.65
C LYS A 303 10.04 -23.12 20.44
N ILE A 304 8.73 -23.15 20.21
CA ILE A 304 7.90 -22.01 20.57
C ILE A 304 7.83 -22.06 22.09
N ILE A 305 8.47 -21.11 22.78
CA ILE A 305 8.14 -20.83 24.18
C ILE A 305 6.75 -20.19 24.11
N VAL A 306 5.70 -21.03 24.18
CA VAL A 306 4.32 -20.57 24.40
C VAL A 306 4.15 -20.33 25.89
#